data_AF-A0A0Q9BYU6-F1
#
_entry.id   AF-A0A0Q9BYU6-F1
#
_cell.length_a   1.000
_cell.length_b   1.000
_cell.length_c   1.000
_cell.angle_alpha   90.00
_cell.angle_beta   90.00
_cell.angle_gamma   90.00
#
_symmetry.space_group_name_H-M   'P 1'
#
loop_
_entity.id
_entity.type
_entity.pdbx_description
1 polymer ?
#
loop_
_entity_poly.entity_id
_entity_poly.type
_entity_poly.pdbx_seq_one_letter_code
_entity_poly.pdbx_strand_id
1 'polypeptide(L)'
;MIVRRVGCLGAAFALGVLLSGCTAGEDEQSESPWESDVRALASLSPVALVQDVAQDGVIEELEYREVQDTYLACLGDLGFAASTWVDENGLESYQTAGEWTDELESAFTTCGESTGLDPVENLYRQIVTNPNRVDFNELIAQCLREFKVVDESYTGEQYKEDLLAQKRPGTDPGAPDLLRCEDDPLGAMADR
;
A
#
# COMPACT_ATOMS: atom_id res chain seq x y z
N MET A 1 -79.49 -20.03 -24.60
CA MET A 1 -80.41 -19.18 -23.80
C MET A 1 -79.68 -17.92 -23.39
N ILE A 2 -80.32 -16.78 -23.62
CA ILE A 2 -79.85 -15.43 -23.24
C ILE A 2 -80.22 -15.20 -21.78
N VAL A 3 -79.30 -14.70 -20.94
CA VAL A 3 -79.61 -13.67 -19.92
C VAL A 3 -78.36 -12.79 -19.68
N ARG A 4 -78.56 -11.47 -19.84
CA ARG A 4 -77.71 -10.36 -19.37
C ARG A 4 -78.23 -9.86 -18.02
N ARG A 5 -77.35 -9.36 -17.13
CA ARG A 5 -77.51 -8.26 -16.14
C ARG A 5 -76.14 -8.05 -15.46
N VAL A 6 -75.37 -6.99 -15.76
CA VAL A 6 -75.39 -5.62 -15.20
C VAL A 6 -75.17 -5.56 -13.68
N GLY A 7 -74.08 -4.90 -13.27
CA GLY A 7 -73.82 -4.46 -11.89
C GLY A 7 -72.37 -4.03 -11.66
N CYS A 8 -72.02 -2.79 -12.03
CA CYS A 8 -70.80 -2.11 -11.57
C CYS A 8 -70.87 -1.82 -10.07
N LEU A 9 -69.69 -1.72 -9.45
CA LEU A 9 -69.24 -0.86 -8.33
C LEU A 9 -68.60 -1.65 -7.20
N GLY A 10 -67.33 -1.29 -6.92
CA GLY A 10 -66.65 -1.68 -5.68
C GLY A 10 -65.16 -1.84 -5.89
N ALA A 11 -64.44 -0.72 -5.96
CA ALA A 11 -62.98 -0.68 -5.91
C ALA A 11 -62.43 -1.32 -4.63
N ALA A 12 -61.30 -2.03 -4.73
CA ALA A 12 -60.07 -1.74 -3.98
C ALA A 12 -59.09 -2.93 -4.00
N PHE A 13 -57.83 -2.60 -4.35
CA PHE A 13 -56.58 -3.21 -3.91
C PHE A 13 -56.27 -4.67 -4.28
N ALA A 14 -55.34 -4.85 -5.23
CA ALA A 14 -54.27 -5.84 -5.10
C ALA A 14 -53.10 -5.56 -6.07
N LEU A 15 -51.96 -5.21 -5.47
CA LEU A 15 -50.56 -5.41 -5.87
C LEU A 15 -50.15 -5.16 -7.34
N GLY A 16 -49.55 -4.01 -7.58
CA GLY A 16 -48.58 -3.83 -8.66
C GLY A 16 -47.28 -4.56 -8.30
N VAL A 17 -46.94 -5.59 -9.07
CA VAL A 17 -45.59 -6.18 -9.07
C VAL A 17 -44.70 -5.23 -9.86
N LEU A 18 -44.00 -4.34 -9.13
CA LEU A 18 -42.86 -3.62 -9.69
C LEU A 18 -41.69 -4.61 -9.72
N LEU A 19 -41.30 -5.03 -10.92
CA LEU A 19 -39.99 -5.60 -11.18
C LEU A 19 -38.97 -4.47 -11.01
N SER A 20 -38.66 -4.13 -9.76
CA SER A 20 -37.49 -3.33 -9.44
C SER A 20 -36.27 -4.19 -9.78
N GLY A 21 -35.60 -3.82 -10.86
CA GLY A 21 -34.31 -4.40 -11.21
C GLY A 21 -33.37 -4.30 -10.03
N CYS A 22 -32.81 -5.43 -9.61
CA CYS A 22 -31.51 -5.39 -9.00
C CYS A 22 -30.56 -4.92 -10.10
N THR A 23 -30.31 -3.62 -10.16
CA THR A 23 -28.97 -3.21 -10.56
C THR A 23 -28.10 -3.82 -9.48
N ALA A 24 -27.41 -4.92 -9.81
CA ALA A 24 -26.14 -5.15 -9.17
C ALA A 24 -25.40 -3.84 -9.44
N GLY A 25 -25.25 -3.01 -8.41
CA GLY A 25 -24.08 -2.17 -8.40
C GLY A 25 -22.96 -3.17 -8.55
N GLU A 26 -22.35 -3.20 -9.73
CA GLU A 26 -20.96 -3.57 -9.83
C GLU A 26 -20.32 -2.69 -8.77
N ASP A 27 -20.02 -3.29 -7.61
CA ASP A 27 -19.13 -2.69 -6.66
C ASP A 27 -17.89 -2.38 -7.49
N GLU A 28 -17.73 -1.10 -7.86
CA GLU A 28 -16.43 -0.58 -8.25
C GLU A 28 -15.57 -0.73 -6.99
N GLN A 29 -15.07 -1.95 -6.78
CA GLN A 29 -13.82 -2.17 -6.10
C GLN A 29 -12.84 -1.34 -6.90
N SER A 30 -12.64 -0.10 -6.45
CA SER A 30 -11.51 0.72 -6.84
C SER A 30 -10.28 -0.15 -6.57
N GLU A 31 -9.81 -0.85 -7.59
CA GLU A 31 -8.59 -1.64 -7.56
C GLU A 31 -7.51 -0.79 -6.89
N SER A 32 -6.87 -1.33 -5.86
CA SER A 32 -5.80 -0.63 -5.13
C SER A 32 -4.75 -0.17 -6.14
N PRO A 33 -4.19 1.06 -6.03
CA PRO A 33 -3.13 1.50 -6.94
C PRO A 33 -1.86 0.64 -6.84
N TRP A 34 -1.78 -0.23 -5.83
CA TRP A 34 -0.71 -1.18 -5.57
C TRP A 34 -0.98 -2.60 -6.08
N GLU A 35 -2.15 -2.88 -6.68
CA GLU A 35 -2.56 -4.25 -7.03
C GLU A 35 -1.51 -5.00 -7.87
N SER A 36 -0.94 -4.34 -8.88
CA SER A 36 0.09 -4.93 -9.73
C SER A 36 1.34 -5.33 -8.94
N ASP A 37 1.70 -4.54 -7.93
CA ASP A 37 2.89 -4.76 -7.11
C ASP A 37 2.64 -5.92 -6.13
N VAL A 38 1.42 -6.01 -5.57
CA VAL A 38 1.03 -7.14 -4.70
C VAL A 38 1.03 -8.44 -5.50
N ARG A 39 0.43 -8.47 -6.70
CA ARG A 39 0.47 -9.64 -7.57
C ARG A 39 1.89 -10.03 -7.97
N ALA A 40 2.80 -9.06 -8.09
CA ALA A 40 4.20 -9.30 -8.42
C ALA A 40 4.98 -10.02 -7.30
N LEU A 41 4.51 -9.99 -6.04
CA LEU A 41 5.12 -10.73 -4.93
C LEU A 41 5.28 -12.23 -5.24
N ALA A 42 4.32 -12.82 -5.96
CA ALA A 42 4.37 -14.23 -6.38
C ALA A 42 5.60 -14.57 -7.24
N SER A 43 6.19 -13.59 -7.92
CA SER A 43 7.43 -13.77 -8.70
C SER A 43 8.70 -13.58 -7.87
N LEU A 44 8.59 -12.97 -6.69
CA LEU A 44 9.74 -12.65 -5.82
C LEU A 44 10.06 -13.77 -4.83
N SER A 45 9.06 -14.57 -4.42
CA SER A 45 9.28 -15.65 -3.47
C SER A 45 8.39 -16.87 -3.75
N PRO A 46 8.93 -18.10 -3.76
CA PRO A 46 8.14 -19.32 -3.91
C PRO A 46 7.44 -19.75 -2.60
N VAL A 47 7.60 -19.01 -1.51
CA VAL A 47 6.99 -19.32 -0.21
C VAL A 47 5.47 -19.28 -0.33
N ALA A 48 4.78 -20.31 0.16
CA ALA A 48 3.33 -20.47 0.01
C ALA A 48 2.54 -19.27 0.57
N LEU A 49 2.91 -18.75 1.75
CA LEU A 49 2.30 -17.55 2.31
C LEU A 49 2.39 -16.34 1.37
N VAL A 50 3.54 -16.14 0.71
CA VAL A 50 3.69 -15.03 -0.25
C VAL A 50 2.84 -15.27 -1.49
N GLN A 51 2.72 -16.52 -1.94
CA GLN A 51 1.83 -16.87 -3.04
C GLN A 51 0.37 -16.59 -2.69
N ASP A 52 -0.05 -16.87 -1.45
CA ASP A 52 -1.40 -16.62 -0.96
C ASP A 52 -1.71 -15.13 -0.87
N VAL A 53 -0.83 -14.34 -0.24
CA VAL A 53 -0.92 -12.85 -0.20
C VAL A 53 -1.02 -12.23 -1.60
N ALA A 54 -0.36 -12.81 -2.60
CA ALA A 54 -0.35 -12.25 -3.95
C ALA A 54 -1.65 -12.50 -4.76
N GLN A 55 -2.56 -13.36 -4.28
CA GLN A 55 -3.64 -13.91 -5.10
C GLN A 55 -4.70 -12.89 -5.49
N ASP A 56 -5.17 -12.09 -4.54
CA ASP A 56 -6.24 -11.14 -4.77
C ASP A 56 -5.70 -9.75 -5.17
N GLY A 57 -4.40 -9.50 -4.95
CA GLY A 57 -3.75 -8.23 -5.27
C GLY A 57 -3.89 -7.18 -4.17
N VAL A 58 -4.25 -7.58 -2.95
CA VAL A 58 -4.26 -6.74 -1.76
C VAL A 58 -3.47 -7.46 -0.66
N ILE A 59 -2.74 -6.71 0.17
CA ILE A 59 -2.16 -7.30 1.40
C ILE A 59 -3.10 -6.92 2.54
N GLU A 60 -3.87 -7.87 3.04
CA GLU A 60 -4.71 -7.64 4.21
C GLU A 60 -3.86 -7.63 5.49
N GLU A 61 -4.32 -6.88 6.50
CA GLU A 61 -3.61 -6.78 7.78
C GLU A 61 -3.46 -8.16 8.47
N LEU A 62 -4.45 -9.05 8.34
CA LEU A 62 -4.37 -10.39 8.91
C LEU A 62 -3.34 -11.27 8.19
N GLU A 63 -3.23 -11.16 6.87
CA GLU A 63 -2.22 -11.90 6.11
C GLU A 63 -0.82 -11.40 6.44
N TYR A 64 -0.64 -10.08 6.55
CA TYR A 64 0.62 -9.51 6.98
C TYR A 64 1.02 -10.02 8.37
N ARG A 65 0.09 -10.00 9.35
CA ARG A 65 0.34 -10.56 10.69
C ARG A 65 0.70 -12.03 10.67
N GLU A 66 0.09 -12.84 9.81
CA GLU A 66 0.43 -14.25 9.67
C GLU A 66 1.88 -14.46 9.21
N VAL A 67 2.33 -13.63 8.26
CA VAL A 67 3.73 -13.62 7.80
C VAL A 67 4.67 -13.20 8.94
N GLN A 68 4.31 -12.18 9.72
CA GLN A 68 5.10 -11.73 10.88
C GLN A 68 5.19 -12.80 11.98
N ASP A 69 4.08 -13.46 12.30
CA ASP A 69 4.05 -14.53 13.30
C ASP A 69 4.92 -15.71 12.86
N THR A 70 4.89 -16.04 11.57
CA THR A 70 5.76 -17.08 10.98
C THR A 70 7.24 -16.70 11.08
N TYR A 71 7.57 -15.44 10.82
CA TYR A 71 8.92 -14.89 10.98
C TYR A 71 9.42 -14.96 12.43
N LEU A 72 8.61 -14.52 13.40
CA LEU A 72 8.95 -14.57 14.83
C LEU A 72 9.12 -16.01 15.31
N ALA A 73 8.31 -16.94 14.82
CA ALA A 73 8.46 -18.36 15.11
C ALA A 73 9.79 -18.92 14.59
N CYS A 74 10.18 -18.56 13.36
CA CYS A 74 11.47 -18.94 12.78
C CYS A 74 12.66 -18.45 13.63
N LEU A 75 12.63 -17.19 14.08
CA LEU A 75 13.66 -16.66 14.98
C LEU A 75 13.72 -17.44 16.29
N GLY A 76 12.55 -17.77 16.86
CA GLY A 76 12.43 -18.58 18.07
C GLY A 76 13.04 -19.98 17.90
N ASP A 77 12.80 -20.64 16.76
CA ASP A 77 13.36 -21.95 16.44
C ASP A 77 14.90 -21.92 16.30
N LEU A 78 15.46 -20.78 15.88
CA LEU A 78 16.91 -20.53 15.86
C LEU A 78 17.47 -20.09 17.22
N GLY A 79 16.64 -20.00 18.27
CA GLY A 79 17.05 -19.65 19.62
C GLY A 79 17.06 -18.15 19.92
N PHE A 80 16.52 -17.32 19.02
CA PHE A 80 16.44 -15.88 19.19
C PHE A 80 15.04 -15.45 19.62
N ALA A 81 14.93 -14.95 20.85
CA ALA A 81 13.68 -14.35 21.32
C ALA A 81 13.51 -12.95 20.73
N ALA A 82 12.56 -12.80 19.82
CA ALA A 82 12.16 -11.53 19.22
C ALA A 82 10.73 -11.14 19.60
N SER A 83 10.44 -9.85 19.53
CA SER A 83 9.10 -9.28 19.71
C SER A 83 8.91 -8.10 18.77
N THR A 84 7.67 -7.70 18.55
CA THR A 84 7.34 -6.48 17.81
C THR A 84 7.11 -5.30 18.76
N TRP A 85 7.33 -4.10 18.24
CA TRP A 85 6.95 -2.82 18.83
C TRP A 85 6.50 -1.89 17.72
N VAL A 86 5.69 -0.87 18.03
CA VAL A 86 5.22 0.10 17.03
C VAL A 86 6.17 1.30 16.99
N ASP A 87 6.72 1.60 15.82
CA ASP A 87 7.63 2.71 15.61
C ASP A 87 6.93 4.07 15.56
N GLU A 88 7.72 5.14 15.46
CA GLU A 88 7.22 6.52 15.42
C GLU A 88 6.32 6.81 14.21
N ASN A 89 6.41 6.00 13.16
CA ASN A 89 5.58 6.08 11.96
C ASN A 89 4.35 5.18 12.05
N GLY A 90 4.09 4.56 13.21
CA GLY A 90 2.96 3.66 13.41
C GLY A 90 3.14 2.28 12.77
N LEU A 91 4.35 1.92 12.31
CA LEU A 91 4.64 0.63 11.70
C LEU A 91 5.21 -0.33 12.74
N GLU A 92 4.87 -1.62 12.64
CA GLU A 92 5.50 -2.61 13.50
C GLU A 92 6.97 -2.80 13.14
N SER A 93 7.84 -2.90 14.13
CA SER A 93 9.28 -3.12 14.01
C SER A 93 9.71 -4.24 14.96
N TYR A 94 10.80 -4.93 14.63
CA TYR A 94 11.30 -6.07 15.43
C TYR A 94 12.37 -5.64 16.42
N GLN A 95 12.39 -6.29 17.57
CA GLN A 95 13.42 -6.13 18.58
C GLN A 95 13.78 -7.47 19.19
N THR A 96 15.05 -7.66 19.53
CA THR A 96 15.54 -8.82 20.28
C THR A 96 16.19 -8.38 21.59
N ALA A 97 16.30 -9.33 22.52
CA ALA A 97 17.08 -9.12 23.73
C ALA A 97 18.57 -9.42 23.47
N GLY A 98 19.46 -8.53 23.93
CA GLY A 98 20.91 -8.75 23.89
C GLY A 98 21.65 -7.88 22.87
N GLU A 99 22.92 -8.20 22.65
CA GLU A 99 23.75 -7.51 21.65
C GLU A 99 23.44 -7.99 20.23
N TRP A 100 23.57 -7.10 19.26
CA TRP A 100 23.49 -7.46 17.85
C TRP A 100 24.76 -8.19 17.42
N THR A 101 24.62 -9.46 17.04
CA THR A 101 25.72 -10.33 16.62
C THR A 101 25.55 -10.77 15.17
N ASP A 102 26.63 -11.19 14.52
CA ASP A 102 26.59 -11.76 13.16
C ASP A 102 25.63 -12.96 13.05
N GLU A 103 25.51 -13.75 14.12
CA GLU A 103 24.58 -14.90 14.18
C GLU A 103 23.13 -14.44 14.19
N LEU A 104 22.82 -13.40 14.97
CA LEU A 104 21.49 -12.79 15.00
C LEU A 104 21.14 -12.17 13.64
N GLU A 105 22.06 -11.44 13.03
CA GLU A 105 21.88 -10.84 11.70
C GLU A 105 21.62 -11.90 10.63
N SER A 106 22.39 -13.00 10.67
CA SER A 106 22.19 -14.16 9.81
C SER A 106 20.82 -14.81 10.03
N ALA A 107 20.35 -14.90 11.28
CA ALA A 107 19.03 -15.44 11.59
C ALA A 107 17.90 -14.53 11.07
N PHE A 108 18.01 -13.22 11.25
CA PHE A 108 17.07 -12.23 10.70
C PHE A 108 16.96 -12.37 9.18
N THR A 109 18.10 -12.39 8.48
CA THR A 109 18.15 -12.56 7.02
C THR A 109 17.53 -13.89 6.60
N THR A 110 17.95 -15.00 7.23
CA THR A 110 17.47 -16.34 6.86
C THR A 110 15.96 -16.48 7.09
N CYS A 111 15.46 -15.98 8.23
CA CYS A 111 14.03 -16.04 8.53
C CYS A 111 13.23 -15.10 7.63
N GLY A 112 13.75 -13.91 7.31
CA GLY A 112 13.11 -12.97 6.38
C GLY A 112 12.86 -13.59 5.01
N GLU A 113 13.90 -14.21 4.44
CA GLU A 113 13.83 -14.88 3.14
C GLU A 113 12.95 -16.14 3.17
N SER A 114 13.14 -17.01 4.17
CA SER A 114 12.49 -18.33 4.21
C SER A 114 11.01 -18.30 4.60
N THR A 115 10.59 -17.29 5.35
CA THR A 115 9.17 -17.09 5.74
C THR A 115 8.42 -16.19 4.77
N GLY A 116 9.14 -15.51 3.87
CA GLY A 116 8.55 -14.58 2.92
C GLY A 116 8.23 -13.21 3.50
N LEU A 117 8.73 -12.89 4.71
CA LEU A 117 8.55 -11.59 5.33
C LEU A 117 9.15 -10.48 4.48
N ASP A 118 10.38 -10.62 4.01
CA ASP A 118 11.11 -9.54 3.34
C ASP A 118 10.33 -8.88 2.18
N PRO A 119 9.81 -9.62 1.17
CA PRO A 119 9.07 -9.01 0.09
C PRO A 119 7.70 -8.47 0.54
N VAL A 120 7.01 -9.15 1.46
CA VAL A 120 5.66 -8.74 1.91
C VAL A 120 5.75 -7.49 2.78
N GLU A 121 6.63 -7.45 3.77
CA GLU A 121 6.83 -6.30 4.65
C GLU A 121 7.28 -5.07 3.87
N ASN A 122 8.22 -5.23 2.93
CA ASN A 122 8.69 -4.12 2.12
C ASN A 122 7.55 -3.43 1.35
N LEU A 123 6.65 -4.22 0.75
CA LEU A 123 5.51 -3.68 0.03
C LEU A 123 4.43 -3.15 0.97
N TYR A 124 4.12 -3.88 2.04
CA TYR A 124 3.12 -3.48 3.03
C TYR A 124 3.45 -2.11 3.66
N ARG A 125 4.71 -1.88 4.03
CA ARG A 125 5.16 -0.56 4.55
C ARG A 125 4.94 0.56 3.54
N GLN A 126 5.17 0.32 2.25
CA GLN A 126 4.90 1.31 1.20
C GLN A 126 3.40 1.59 1.05
N ILE A 127 2.57 0.55 1.11
CA ILE A 127 1.11 0.69 1.05
C ILE A 127 0.59 1.50 2.23
N VAL A 128 1.02 1.21 3.46
CA VAL A 128 0.54 1.90 4.66
C VAL A 128 1.00 3.36 4.70
N THR A 129 2.25 3.65 4.30
CA THR A 129 2.80 5.01 4.32
C THR A 129 2.45 5.85 3.09
N ASN A 130 2.03 5.21 1.99
CA ASN A 130 1.63 5.87 0.75
C ASN A 130 0.45 5.14 0.07
N PRO A 131 -0.74 5.10 0.71
CA PRO A 131 -1.87 4.30 0.23
C PRO A 131 -2.36 4.72 -1.16
N ASN A 132 -2.18 5.99 -1.51
CA ASN A 132 -2.57 6.55 -2.81
C ASN A 132 -1.48 6.43 -3.89
N ARG A 133 -0.33 5.81 -3.58
CA ARG A 133 0.83 5.67 -4.48
C ARG A 133 1.25 6.99 -5.12
N VAL A 134 1.30 8.04 -4.31
CA VAL A 134 1.74 9.38 -4.73
C VAL A 134 3.20 9.30 -5.17
N ASP A 135 3.49 9.80 -6.37
CA ASP A 135 4.86 9.94 -6.85
C ASP A 135 5.51 11.19 -6.21
N PHE A 136 6.22 10.96 -5.12
CA PHE A 136 6.93 12.00 -4.42
C PHE A 136 8.04 12.65 -5.23
N ASN A 137 8.72 11.89 -6.10
CA ASN A 137 9.78 12.45 -6.92
C ASN A 137 9.18 13.47 -7.90
N GLU A 138 8.01 13.17 -8.47
CA GLU A 138 7.31 14.14 -9.32
C GLU A 138 6.79 15.34 -8.52
N LEU A 139 6.30 15.15 -7.30
CA LEU A 139 5.91 16.29 -6.45
C LEU A 139 7.11 17.19 -6.12
N ILE A 140 8.27 16.61 -5.80
CA ILE A 140 9.50 17.36 -5.56
C ILE A 140 9.93 18.08 -6.85
N ALA A 141 9.97 17.38 -7.98
CA ALA A 141 10.30 17.98 -9.28
C ALA A 141 9.34 19.14 -9.62
N GLN A 142 8.04 18.98 -9.39
CA GLN A 142 7.05 20.04 -9.56
C GLN A 142 7.34 21.24 -8.67
N CYS A 143 7.60 21.02 -7.38
CA CYS A 143 7.97 22.08 -6.46
C CYS A 143 9.22 22.82 -6.93
N LEU A 144 10.26 22.10 -7.35
CA LEU A 144 11.50 22.69 -7.87
C LEU A 144 11.25 23.54 -9.12
N ARG A 145 10.33 23.14 -10.01
CA ARG A 145 9.89 23.94 -11.17
C ARG A 145 9.17 25.21 -10.72
N GLU A 146 8.26 25.12 -9.75
CA GLU A 146 7.51 26.28 -9.23
C GLU A 146 8.43 27.34 -8.59
N PHE A 147 9.46 26.90 -7.88
CA PHE A 147 10.50 27.78 -7.33
C PHE A 147 11.61 28.15 -8.33
N LYS A 148 11.55 27.66 -9.57
CA LYS A 148 12.52 27.92 -10.65
C LYS A 148 13.95 27.49 -10.29
N VAL A 149 14.10 26.43 -9.49
CA VAL A 149 15.39 25.81 -9.16
C VAL A 149 15.91 24.98 -10.33
N VAL A 150 14.99 24.42 -11.12
CA VAL A 150 15.24 23.57 -12.30
C VAL A 150 14.49 24.09 -13.51
N ASP A 151 14.79 23.52 -14.68
CA ASP A 151 14.08 23.80 -15.93
C ASP A 151 12.62 23.29 -15.89
N GLU A 152 11.72 23.92 -16.64
CA GLU A 152 10.30 23.52 -16.73
C GLU A 152 10.09 22.09 -17.24
N SER A 153 11.08 21.52 -17.95
CA SER A 153 11.06 20.14 -18.43
C SER A 153 11.57 19.11 -17.43
N TYR A 154 12.03 19.53 -16.25
CA TYR A 154 12.55 18.62 -15.22
C TYR A 154 11.44 17.72 -14.66
N THR A 155 11.70 16.42 -14.49
CA THR A 155 10.71 15.40 -14.11
C THR A 155 11.09 14.67 -12.82
N GLY A 156 10.12 13.97 -12.22
CA GLY A 156 10.37 13.09 -11.08
C GLY A 156 11.40 11.98 -11.36
N GLU A 157 11.39 11.39 -12.56
CA GLU A 157 12.39 10.36 -12.88
C GLU A 157 13.80 10.98 -12.97
N GLN A 158 13.93 12.19 -13.53
CA GLN A 158 15.22 12.89 -13.51
C GLN A 158 15.66 13.26 -12.10
N TYR A 159 14.74 13.65 -11.23
CA TYR A 159 15.02 13.86 -9.81
C TYR A 159 15.57 12.59 -9.15
N LYS A 160 14.90 11.47 -9.37
CA LYS A 160 15.34 10.15 -8.88
C LYS A 160 16.70 9.74 -9.45
N GLU A 161 16.94 9.93 -10.75
CA GLU A 161 18.25 9.67 -11.38
C GLU A 161 19.36 10.54 -10.78
N ASP A 162 19.08 11.82 -10.53
CA ASP A 162 20.02 12.75 -9.90
C ASP A 162 20.34 12.31 -8.46
N LEU A 163 19.33 11.94 -7.66
CA LEU A 163 19.52 11.40 -6.32
C LEU A 163 20.42 10.15 -6.32
N LEU A 164 20.16 9.20 -7.22
CA LEU A 164 20.97 7.98 -7.38
C LEU A 164 22.40 8.29 -7.81
N ALA A 165 22.59 9.34 -8.61
CA ALA A 165 23.89 9.84 -9.02
C ALA A 165 24.56 10.74 -7.96
N GLN A 166 23.95 10.91 -6.78
CA GLN A 166 24.39 11.83 -5.72
C GLN A 166 24.55 13.28 -6.21
N LYS A 167 23.75 13.65 -7.20
CA LYS A 167 23.64 15.03 -7.70
C LYS A 167 22.45 15.68 -7.00
N ARG A 168 22.61 16.94 -6.66
CA ARG A 168 21.48 17.77 -6.23
C ARG A 168 21.14 18.75 -7.34
N PRO A 169 19.86 18.82 -7.78
CA PRO A 169 19.42 19.85 -8.72
C PRO A 169 19.58 21.25 -8.12
N GLY A 170 19.95 22.20 -8.97
CA GLY A 170 20.28 23.58 -8.57
C GLY A 170 21.79 23.82 -8.42
N THR A 171 22.20 25.08 -8.46
CA THR A 171 23.62 25.48 -8.46
C THR A 171 24.19 25.76 -7.07
N ASP A 172 23.35 25.82 -6.03
CA ASP A 172 23.75 26.14 -4.66
C ASP A 172 23.19 25.08 -3.68
N PRO A 173 24.03 24.19 -3.12
CA PRO A 173 23.63 23.30 -2.05
C PRO A 173 23.09 24.09 -0.86
N GLY A 174 21.85 23.81 -0.44
CA GLY A 174 21.21 24.52 0.69
C GLY A 174 20.42 25.78 0.30
N ALA A 175 20.09 25.96 -0.99
CA ALA A 175 19.07 26.92 -1.38
C ALA A 175 17.77 26.65 -0.59
N PRO A 176 17.17 27.64 0.10
CA PRO A 176 16.00 27.43 0.95
C PRO A 176 14.83 26.75 0.20
N ASP A 177 14.71 27.02 -1.10
CA ASP A 177 13.65 26.45 -1.93
C ASP A 177 13.89 24.97 -2.26
N LEU A 178 15.15 24.53 -2.38
CA LEU A 178 15.49 23.10 -2.56
C LEU A 178 15.09 22.32 -1.31
N LEU A 179 15.54 22.77 -0.13
CA LEU A 179 15.22 22.11 1.15
C LEU A 179 13.72 22.09 1.40
N ARG A 180 13.03 23.19 1.12
CA ARG A 180 11.57 23.26 1.23
C ARG A 180 10.87 22.22 0.34
N CYS A 181 11.34 22.03 -0.89
CA CYS A 181 10.75 21.04 -1.79
C CYS A 181 11.05 19.60 -1.38
N GLU A 182 12.20 19.33 -0.77
CA GLU A 182 12.55 18.00 -0.27
C GLU A 182 11.77 17.66 1.02
N ASP A 183 11.60 18.63 1.91
CA ASP A 183 10.96 18.43 3.23
C ASP A 183 9.43 18.37 3.15
N ASP A 184 8.81 19.25 2.37
CA ASP A 184 7.35 19.37 2.25
C ASP A 184 6.95 19.86 0.85
N PRO A 185 7.11 19.02 -0.19
CA PRO A 185 6.80 19.40 -1.55
C PRO A 185 5.33 19.81 -1.65
N LEU A 186 5.10 21.08 -1.96
CA LEU A 186 3.77 21.67 -2.16
C LEU A 186 2.82 21.53 -0.95
N GLY A 187 3.33 21.28 0.27
CA GLY A 187 2.49 21.07 1.45
C GLY A 187 1.96 19.64 1.60
N ALA A 188 2.45 18.68 0.81
CA ALA A 188 1.94 17.31 0.78
C ALA A 188 2.33 16.44 1.99
N MET A 189 3.20 16.94 2.88
CA MET A 189 3.71 16.23 4.05
C MET A 189 3.06 16.69 5.36
N ALA A 190 2.37 17.84 5.37
CA ALA A 190 1.81 18.45 6.58
C ALA A 190 0.58 17.72 7.18
N ASP A 191 -0.02 16.78 6.43
CA ASP A 191 -1.25 16.06 6.82
C ASP A 191 -1.03 14.56 7.09
N ARG A 192 0.23 14.12 7.26
CA ARG A 192 0.61 12.72 7.51
C ARG A 192 0.84 12.41 8.98
#